data_AF-A0A969XLN6-F1
#
_entry.id   AF-A0A969XLN6-F1
#
_cell.length_a   1.000
_cell.length_b   1.000
_cell.length_c   1.000
_cell.angle_alpha   90.00
_cell.angle_beta   90.00
_cell.angle_gamma   90.00
#
_symmetry.space_group_name_H-M   'P 1'
#
loop_
_entity.id
_entity.type
_entity.pdbx_description
1 polymer ?
#
loop_
_entity_poly.entity_id
_entity_poly.type
_entity_poly.pdbx_seq_one_letter_code
_entity_poly.pdbx_strand_id
1 'polypeptide(L)'
;PGWMRSEMMLDHFGVTEANWRDAIPQNPGFERSETPHFVGRAVAALAADPEAHRWSGQSLSSVGLARVYGFTDLDGTQPDAWAAIE
;
A
#
# COMPACT_ATOMS: atom_id res chain seq x y z
N PRO A 1 2.24 4.23 -5.54
CA PRO A 1 1.49 3.17 -4.79
C PRO A 1 1.95 1.80 -5.28
N GLY A 2 1.89 0.77 -4.45
CA GLY A 2 2.11 -0.63 -4.82
C GLY A 2 0.90 -1.28 -5.50
N TRP A 3 0.82 -2.62 -5.43
CA TRP A 3 -0.33 -3.38 -5.95
C TRP A 3 -1.56 -3.11 -5.10
N MET A 4 -2.54 -2.39 -5.62
CA MET A 4 -3.71 -1.98 -4.86
C MET A 4 -4.80 -3.06 -4.74
N ARG A 5 -5.35 -3.22 -3.53
CA ARG A 5 -6.62 -3.90 -3.21
C ARG A 5 -7.79 -2.97 -3.47
N SER A 6 -7.97 -2.55 -4.72
CA SER A 6 -9.14 -1.76 -5.12
C SER A 6 -10.39 -2.64 -5.17
N GLU A 7 -11.57 -2.03 -5.14
CA GLU A 7 -12.86 -2.72 -5.35
C GLU A 7 -12.82 -3.58 -6.61
N MET A 8 -12.31 -3.04 -7.72
CA MET A 8 -12.14 -3.77 -8.99
C MET A 8 -11.24 -5.01 -8.86
N MET A 9 -10.16 -4.94 -8.06
CA MET A 9 -9.27 -6.09 -7.85
C MET A 9 -9.90 -7.15 -6.95
N LEU A 10 -10.63 -6.72 -5.92
CA LEU A 10 -11.39 -7.61 -5.05
C LEU A 10 -12.46 -8.36 -5.86
N ASP A 11 -13.22 -7.64 -6.69
CA ASP A 11 -14.21 -8.21 -7.61
C ASP A 11 -13.55 -9.19 -8.61
N HIS A 12 -12.42 -8.82 -9.20
CA HIS A 12 -11.69 -9.66 -10.13
C HIS A 12 -11.26 -11.00 -9.50
N PHE A 13 -10.89 -10.99 -8.22
CA PHE A 13 -10.49 -12.19 -7.48
C PHE A 13 -11.64 -12.88 -6.75
N GLY A 14 -12.87 -12.34 -6.83
CA GLY A 14 -14.05 -12.92 -6.16
C GLY A 14 -13.93 -12.90 -4.63
N VAL A 15 -13.22 -11.93 -4.07
CA VAL A 15 -13.01 -11.74 -2.62
C VAL A 15 -13.50 -10.36 -2.18
N THR A 16 -13.55 -10.14 -0.88
CA THR A 16 -13.94 -8.88 -0.23
C THR A 16 -12.81 -8.35 0.64
N GLU A 17 -12.97 -7.14 1.19
CA GLU A 17 -12.01 -6.61 2.17
C GLU A 17 -11.88 -7.52 3.41
N ALA A 18 -12.92 -8.25 3.80
CA ALA A 18 -12.88 -9.13 4.97
C ALA A 18 -12.09 -10.44 4.73
N ASN A 19 -12.01 -10.90 3.48
CA ASN A 19 -11.43 -12.21 3.14
C ASN A 19 -10.46 -12.18 1.95
N TRP A 20 -9.87 -11.03 1.65
CA TRP A 20 -8.93 -10.85 0.53
C TRP A 20 -7.77 -11.86 0.52
N ARG A 21 -7.37 -12.37 1.70
CA ARG A 21 -6.31 -13.38 1.84
C ARG A 21 -6.65 -14.70 1.14
N ASP A 22 -7.92 -15.00 0.92
CA ASP A 22 -8.38 -16.21 0.22
C ASP A 22 -7.91 -16.23 -1.25
N ALA A 23 -7.55 -15.07 -1.83
CA ALA A 23 -7.01 -14.98 -3.17
C ALA A 23 -5.50 -15.32 -3.27
N ILE A 24 -4.77 -15.35 -2.16
CA ILE A 24 -3.30 -15.55 -2.12
C ILE A 24 -2.86 -16.90 -2.71
N PRO A 25 -3.50 -18.06 -2.43
CA PRO A 25 -3.05 -19.33 -2.99
C PRO A 25 -3.01 -19.37 -4.52
N GLN A 26 -3.90 -18.61 -5.18
CA GLN A 26 -3.97 -18.51 -6.63
C GLN A 26 -3.17 -17.30 -7.16
N ASN A 27 -2.96 -16.29 -6.32
CA ASN A 27 -2.25 -15.05 -6.65
C ASN A 27 -1.24 -14.71 -5.56
N PRO A 28 -0.09 -15.41 -5.46
CA PRO A 28 0.83 -15.27 -4.32
C PRO A 28 1.34 -13.84 -4.09
N GLY A 29 1.51 -13.06 -5.17
CA GLY A 29 1.92 -11.66 -5.06
C GLY A 29 0.88 -10.74 -4.41
N PHE A 30 -0.39 -11.17 -4.34
CA PHE A 30 -1.48 -10.40 -3.72
C PHE A 30 -1.31 -10.29 -2.20
N GLU A 31 -0.49 -11.13 -1.57
CA GLU A 31 -0.10 -10.96 -0.16
C GLU A 31 0.56 -9.59 0.10
N ARG A 32 1.28 -9.05 -0.89
CA ARG A 32 1.96 -7.75 -0.82
C ARG A 32 1.11 -6.59 -1.33
N SER A 33 -0.19 -6.81 -1.48
CA SER A 33 -1.12 -5.77 -1.92
C SER A 33 -1.51 -4.83 -0.79
N GLU A 34 -1.82 -3.57 -1.13
CA GLU A 34 -2.09 -2.50 -0.19
C GLU A 34 -3.53 -1.97 -0.32
N THR A 35 -4.13 -1.51 0.77
CA THR A 35 -5.42 -0.81 0.67
C THR A 35 -5.28 0.60 0.09
N PRO A 36 -6.33 1.17 -0.52
CA PRO A 36 -6.40 2.60 -0.79
C PRO A 36 -6.19 3.47 0.47
N HIS A 37 -6.58 2.96 1.65
CA HIS A 37 -6.39 3.65 2.94
C HIS A 37 -4.91 3.80 3.30
N PHE A 38 -4.08 2.78 3.06
CA PHE A 38 -2.63 2.87 3.26
C PHE A 38 -1.99 3.96 2.38
N VAL A 39 -2.42 4.07 1.13
CA VAL A 39 -1.99 5.16 0.23
C VAL A 39 -2.47 6.52 0.73
N GLY A 40 -3.72 6.61 1.18
CA GLY A 40 -4.27 7.82 1.78
C GLY A 40 -3.47 8.29 3.00
N ARG A 41 -3.02 7.36 3.86
CA ARG A 41 -2.13 7.66 4.99
C ARG A 41 -0.78 8.23 4.53
N ALA A 42 -0.22 7.72 3.43
CA ALA A 42 1.01 8.26 2.86
C ALA A 42 0.84 9.72 2.40
N VAL A 43 -0.27 10.02 1.72
CA VAL A 43 -0.61 11.40 1.30
C VAL A 43 -0.82 12.30 2.51
N ALA A 44 -1.57 11.84 3.52
CA ALA A 44 -1.81 12.60 4.74
C ALA A 44 -0.51 12.90 5.51
N ALA A 45 0.40 11.92 5.60
CA ALA A 45 1.69 12.08 6.24
C ALA A 45 2.59 13.09 5.50
N LEU A 46 2.64 13.03 4.17
CA LEU A 46 3.34 14.03 3.36
C LEU A 46 2.75 15.44 3.55
N ALA A 47 1.42 15.57 3.54
CA ALA A 47 0.76 16.86 3.69
C ALA A 47 0.97 17.48 5.08
N ALA A 48 1.17 16.66 6.11
CA ALA A 48 1.39 17.10 7.49
C ALA A 48 2.87 17.37 7.83
N ASP A 49 3.80 16.96 6.96
CA ASP A 49 5.24 17.08 7.22
C ASP A 49 5.74 18.51 6.94
N PRO A 50 6.24 19.26 7.95
CA PRO A 50 6.76 20.61 7.75
C PRO A 50 7.97 20.65 6.81
N GLU A 51 8.72 19.55 6.70
CA GLU A 51 9.90 19.40 5.86
C GLU A 51 9.57 18.66 4.55
N ALA A 52 8.30 18.59 4.13
CA ALA A 52 7.86 17.84 2.95
C ALA A 52 8.56 18.29 1.65
N HIS A 53 9.07 19.51 1.60
CA HIS A 53 9.80 20.05 0.45
C HIS A 53 11.01 19.18 0.05
N ARG A 54 11.60 18.40 0.98
CA ARG A 54 12.70 17.47 0.69
C ARG A 54 12.33 16.36 -0.30
N TRP A 55 11.04 16.10 -0.48
CA TRP A 55 10.51 15.10 -1.40
C TRP A 55 10.24 15.64 -2.81
N SER A 56 10.40 16.95 -3.03
CA SER A 56 10.08 17.59 -4.31
C SER A 56 10.90 16.99 -5.45
N GLY A 57 10.22 16.68 -6.56
CA GLY A 57 10.85 16.09 -7.74
C GLY A 57 11.16 14.59 -7.65
N GLN A 58 10.78 13.91 -6.57
CA GLN A 58 11.00 12.48 -6.39
C GLN A 58 9.73 11.67 -6.69
N SER A 59 9.91 10.47 -7.24
CA SER A 59 8.86 9.45 -7.28
C SER A 59 8.89 8.67 -5.98
N LEU A 60 7.78 8.66 -5.24
CA LEU A 60 7.68 8.05 -3.91
C LEU A 60 6.75 6.83 -3.91
N SER A 61 7.09 5.85 -3.07
CA SER A 61 6.23 4.70 -2.78
C SER A 61 5.52 4.87 -1.44
N SER A 62 4.29 4.35 -1.34
CA SER A 62 3.50 4.29 -0.10
C SER A 62 4.25 3.57 1.01
N VAL A 63 4.88 2.44 0.72
CA VAL A 63 5.70 1.67 1.67
C VAL A 63 6.96 2.42 2.12
N GLY A 64 7.62 3.16 1.22
CA GLY A 64 8.77 3.99 1.59
C GLY A 64 8.38 5.08 2.57
N LEU A 65 7.26 5.76 2.30
CA LEU A 65 6.72 6.78 3.19
C LEU A 65 6.20 6.18 4.51
N ALA A 66 5.66 4.97 4.49
CA ALA A 66 5.24 4.25 5.70
C ALA A 66 6.42 3.96 6.63
N ARG A 67 7.57 3.60 6.09
CA ARG A 67 8.81 3.40 6.85
C ARG A 67 9.33 4.71 7.46
N VAL A 68 9.25 5.81 6.71
CA VAL A 68 9.71 7.13 7.19
C VAL A 68 8.78 7.70 8.25
N TYR A 69 7.47 7.63 8.04
CA TYR A 69 6.48 8.28 8.90
C TYR A 69 5.83 7.35 9.94
N GLY A 70 6.16 6.05 9.92
CA GLY A 70 5.75 5.10 10.95
C GLY A 70 4.27 4.72 10.95
N PHE A 71 3.62 4.63 9.78
CA PHE A 71 2.24 4.15 9.67
C PHE A 71 2.14 2.76 9.05
N THR A 72 1.02 2.07 9.28
CA THR A 72 0.71 0.74 8.73
C THR A 72 -0.58 0.76 7.91
N ASP A 73 -0.81 -0.30 7.15
CA ASP A 73 -2.11 -0.63 6.57
C ASP A 73 -3.10 -1.08 7.66
N LEU A 74 -4.36 -1.33 7.30
CA LEU A 74 -5.46 -1.67 8.20
C LEU A 74 -5.23 -2.96 8.98
N ASP A 75 -4.45 -3.90 8.44
CA ASP A 75 -4.10 -5.16 9.09
C ASP A 75 -2.77 -5.10 9.87
N GLY A 76 -2.22 -3.91 10.07
CA GLY A 76 -0.97 -3.69 10.81
C GLY A 76 0.30 -3.93 9.99
N THR A 77 0.18 -4.28 8.71
CA THR A 77 1.34 -4.53 7.84
C THR A 77 1.88 -3.27 7.16
N GLN A 78 3.08 -3.35 6.60
CA GLN A 78 3.61 -2.37 5.63
C GLN A 78 3.87 -3.11 4.31
N PRO A 79 2.84 -3.32 3.47
CA PRO A 79 2.94 -4.14 2.27
C PRO A 79 3.95 -3.54 1.28
N ASP A 80 4.88 -4.35 0.80
CA ASP A 80 5.93 -3.94 -0.15
C ASP A 80 5.79 -4.70 -1.47
N ALA A 81 4.94 -4.19 -2.37
CA ALA A 81 4.80 -4.75 -3.71
C ALA A 81 6.05 -4.55 -4.60
N TRP A 82 6.97 -3.66 -4.22
CA TRP A 82 8.14 -3.28 -5.02
C TRP A 82 9.37 -4.13 -4.72
N ALA A 83 9.45 -4.74 -3.53
CA ALA A 83 10.55 -5.61 -3.10
C ALA A 83 10.82 -6.83 -4.02
N ALA A 84 9.93 -7.13 -4.97
CA ALA A 84 10.12 -8.20 -5.96
C ALA A 84 10.75 -7.71 -7.29
N ILE A 85 11.04 -6.41 -7.43
CA ILE A 85 11.54 -5.77 -8.66
C ILE A 85 12.89 -5.05 -8.42
N GLU A 86 13.48 -5.19 -7.22
CA GLU A 86 14.86 -4.83 -6.88
C GLU A 86 15.74 -6.10 -6.85
#